data_AF-A0A9K3GRA4-F1
#
_entry.id   AF-A0A9K3GRA4-F1
#
_cell.length_a   1.000
_cell.length_b   1.000
_cell.length_c   1.000
_cell.angle_alpha   90.00
_cell.angle_beta   90.00
_cell.angle_gamma   90.00
#
_symmetry.space_group_name_H-M   'P 1'
#
loop_
_entity.id
_entity.type
_entity.pdbx_description
1 polymer ?
#
loop_
_entity_poly.entity_id
_entity_poly.type
_entity_poly.pdbx_seq_one_letter_code
_entity_poly.pdbx_strand_id
1 'polypeptide(L)' 'DRDNTGEIGFEDFLEIMTAKIATRDPMDEMLRAFRLFDDDGTGRISLKNLRRVAKELGE' A
#
# COMPACT_ATOMS: atom_id res chain seq x y z
N ASP A 1 -18.95 -4.20 9.14
CA ASP A 1 -20.18 -4.98 9.03
C ASP A 1 -21.10 -4.62 10.18
N ARG A 2 -21.85 -3.53 10.01
CA ARG A 2 -22.82 -3.04 10.99
C ARG A 2 -24.11 -3.86 10.98
N ASP A 3 -24.33 -4.59 9.89
CA ASP A 3 -25.56 -5.32 9.61
C ASP A 3 -25.39 -6.84 9.81
N ASN A 4 -24.19 -7.30 10.19
CA ASN A 4 -23.83 -8.69 10.44
C ASN A 4 -24.18 -9.64 9.28
N THR A 5 -24.06 -9.14 8.05
CA THR A 5 -24.36 -9.86 6.81
C THR A 5 -23.20 -10.74 6.36
N GLY A 6 -22.01 -10.53 6.92
CA GLY A 6 -20.76 -11.10 6.42
C GLY A 6 -20.20 -10.36 5.20
N GLU A 7 -20.89 -9.34 4.71
CA GLU A 7 -20.50 -8.52 3.57
C GLU A 7 -20.23 -7.08 4.01
N ILE A 8 -19.26 -6.42 3.39
CA ILE A 8 -18.94 -5.03 3.67
C ILE A 8 -19.46 -4.21 2.48
N GLY A 9 -20.46 -3.37 2.73
CA GLY A 9 -20.92 -2.40 1.74
C GLY A 9 -19.81 -1.43 1.35
N PHE A 10 -19.89 -0.85 0.15
CA PHE A 10 -18.84 0.04 -0.35
C PHE A 10 -18.61 1.27 0.53
N GLU A 11 -19.67 1.84 1.12
CA GLU A 11 -19.56 2.96 2.06
C GLU A 11 -18.85 2.56 3.37
N ASP A 12 -19.21 1.41 3.94
CA ASP A 12 -18.51 0.84 5.10
C ASP A 12 -17.04 0.57 4.79
N PHE A 13 -16.73 0.07 3.59
CA PHE A 13 -15.35 -0.13 3.13
C PHE A 13 -14.58 1.20 3.06
N LEU A 14 -15.19 2.24 2.48
CA LEU A 14 -14.62 3.58 2.40
C LEU A 14 -14.33 4.15 3.78
N GLU A 15 -15.26 4.02 4.72
CA GLU A 15 -15.10 4.52 6.09
C GLU A 15 -13.95 3.80 6.81
N ILE A 16 -13.92 2.45 6.73
CA ILE A 16 -12.86 1.63 7.32
C ILE A 16 -11.49 1.98 6.72
N MET A 17 -11.41 2.11 5.40
CA MET A 17 -10.16 2.41 4.72
C MET A 17 -9.68 3.83 5.02
N THR A 18 -10.58 4.81 5.08
CA THR A 18 -10.25 6.20 5.43
C THR A 18 -9.72 6.29 6.86
N ALA A 19 -10.38 5.63 7.81
CA ALA A 19 -9.91 5.56 9.19
C ALA A 19 -8.56 4.83 9.31
N LYS A 20 -8.35 3.74 8.55
CA LYS A 20 -7.08 3.01 8.51
C LYS A 20 -5.93 3.83 7.92
N ILE A 21 -6.19 4.65 6.92
CA ILE A 21 -5.19 5.54 6.32
C ILE A 21 -4.87 6.68 7.29
N ALA A 22 -5.87 7.29 7.92
CA ALA A 22 -5.69 8.40 8.87
C ALA A 22 -4.94 8.00 10.16
N THR A 23 -5.01 6.73 10.55
CA THR A 23 -4.30 6.20 11.74
C THR A 23 -2.90 5.67 11.43
N ARG A 24 -2.51 5.57 10.16
CA ARG A 24 -1.16 5.18 9.78
C ARG A 24 -0.22 6.37 9.89
N ASP A 25 0.96 6.12 10.43
CA ASP A 25 2.05 7.08 10.36
C ASP A 25 2.47 7.25 8.88
N PRO A 26 2.42 8.47 8.32
CA PRO A 26 2.88 8.75 6.96
C PRO A 26 4.32 8.26 6.70
N MET A 27 5.18 8.31 7.71
CA MET A 27 6.55 7.81 7.61
C MET A 27 6.61 6.30 7.43
N ASP A 28 5.75 5.55 8.12
CA ASP A 28 5.66 4.10 7.96
C ASP A 28 5.15 3.71 6.58
N GLU A 29 4.16 4.44 6.03
CA GLU A 29 3.69 4.19 4.67
C GLU A 29 4.77 4.50 3.63
N MET A 30 5.47 5.64 3.79
CA MET A 30 6.58 5.99 2.92
C MET A 30 7.70 4.93 2.95
N LEU A 31 8.03 4.41 4.14
CA LEU A 31 9.02 3.34 4.31
C LEU A 31 8.56 2.00 3.75
N ARG A 32 7.26 1.67 3.81
CA ARG A 32 6.71 0.45 3.19
C ARG A 32 6.73 0.56 1.67
N ALA A 33 6.32 1.71 1.12
CA ALA A 33 6.40 1.98 -0.30
C ALA A 33 7.86 1.89 -0.78
N PHE A 34 8.79 2.52 -0.07
CA PHE A 34 10.22 2.47 -0.39
C PHE A 34 10.75 1.04 -0.46
N ARG A 35 10.40 0.19 0.52
CA ARG A 35 10.79 -1.23 0.55
C ARG A 35 10.17 -2.07 -0.57
N LEU A 36 9.07 -1.62 -1.16
CA LEU A 36 8.48 -2.28 -2.33
C LEU A 36 9.33 -2.05 -3.59
N PHE A 37 10.00 -0.90 -3.66
CA PHE A 37 10.96 -0.58 -4.70
C PHE A 37 12.33 -1.21 -4.42
N ASP A 38 12.95 -0.93 -3.27
CA ASP A 38 14.28 -1.44 -2.87
C ASP A 38 14.23 -2.91 -2.39
N ASP A 39 13.94 -3.82 -3.33
CA ASP A 39 13.82 -5.26 -3.06
C ASP A 39 15.15 -5.95 -2.72
N ASP A 40 16.29 -5.30 -3.03
CA ASP A 40 17.63 -5.75 -2.66
C ASP A 40 18.14 -5.16 -1.33
N GLY A 41 17.31 -4.36 -0.63
CA GLY A 41 17.59 -3.90 0.73
C GLY A 41 18.81 -3.00 0.86
N THR A 42 19.13 -2.25 -0.19
CA THR A 42 20.30 -1.37 -0.26
C THR A 42 20.09 -0.04 0.47
N GLY A 43 18.86 0.26 0.85
CA GLY A 43 18.42 1.56 1.35
C GLY A 43 18.34 2.62 0.24
N ARG A 44 18.37 2.22 -1.04
CA ARG A 44 18.35 3.13 -2.20
C ARG A 44 17.50 2.55 -3.33
N ILE A 45 16.73 3.39 -4.01
CA ILE A 45 16.00 2.97 -5.22
C ILE A 45 16.91 3.17 -6.43
N SER A 46 17.34 2.07 -7.03
CA SER A 46 18.12 2.06 -8.27
C SER A 46 17.23 1.99 -9.51
N LEU A 47 17.82 2.26 -10.69
CA LEU A 47 17.13 2.07 -11.98
C LEU A 47 16.65 0.63 -12.18
N LYS A 48 17.38 -0.36 -11.63
CA LYS A 48 17.00 -1.78 -11.69
C LYS A 48 15.71 -2.03 -10.91
N ASN A 49 15.61 -1.47 -9.70
CA ASN A 49 14.40 -1.58 -8.86
C ASN A 49 13.18 -1.01 -9.59
N LEU A 50 13.30 0.19 -10.17
CA LEU A 50 12.22 0.84 -10.93
C LEU A 50 11.77 0.01 -12.15
N ARG A 51 12.73 -0.52 -12.92
CA ARG A 51 12.43 -1.37 -14.10
C ARG A 51 11.69 -2.65 -13.73
N ARG A 52 12.04 -3.27 -12.60
CA ARG A 52 11.33 -4.47 -12.10
C ARG A 52 9.89 -4.14 -11.77
N VAL A 53 9.67 -3.10 -10.96
CA VAL A 53 8.33 -2.68 -10.55
C VAL A 53 7.46 -2.31 -11.76
N ALA A 54 8.00 -1.55 -12.72
CA ALA A 54 7.28 -1.22 -13.95
C ALA A 54 6.82 -2.47 -14.73
N LYS A 55 7.70 -3.47 -14.85
CA LYS A 55 7.39 -4.75 -15.51
C LYS A 55 6.33 -5.56 -14.75
N GLU A 56 6.35 -5.55 -13.41
CA GLU A 56 5.34 -6.23 -12.58
C GLU A 56 3.97 -5.57 -12.67
N LEU A 57 3.92 -4.25 -12.90
CA LEU A 57 2.69 -3.49 -13.12
C LEU A 57 2.14 -3.62 -14.55
N GLY A 58 2.87 -4.27 -15.46
CA GLY A 58 2.39 -4.64 -16.79
C GLY A 58 2.57 -3.57 -17.87
N GLU A 59 3.52 -2.63 -17.70
CA GLU A 59 4.01 -1.80 -18.81
C GLU A 59 5.09 -2.49 -19.66
#